data_AF-A0A2E4JTX5-F1
#
_entry.id   AF-A0A2E4JTX5-F1
#
_cell.length_a   1.000
_cell.length_b   1.000
_cell.length_c   1.000
_cell.angle_alpha   90.00
_cell.angle_beta   90.00
_cell.angle_gamma   90.00
#
_symmetry.space_group_name_H-M   'P 1'
#
loop_
_entity.id
_entity.type
_entity.pdbx_description
1 polymer ?
#
loop_
_entity_poly.entity_id
_entity_poly.type
_entity_poly.pdbx_seq_one_letter_code
_entity_poly.pdbx_strand_id
1 'polypeptide(L)' 'MATAMEVLPILAVMIAIAGYLIWTITNIRQRRLKFAAEGGDSYRGEAKQPEALMKPNEEALEQMGELLEQAGLSFPEEE' A
#
# COMPACT_ATOMS: atom_id res chain seq x y z
N MET A 1 -14.09 28.71 -42.41
CA MET A 1 -12.83 28.89 -41.67
C MET A 1 -13.19 29.52 -40.35
N ALA A 2 -12.98 28.84 -39.23
CA ALA A 2 -13.30 29.39 -37.90
C ALA A 2 -12.40 30.62 -37.66
N THR A 3 -12.99 31.72 -37.19
CA THR A 3 -12.24 32.95 -36.96
C THR A 3 -11.37 32.79 -35.70
N ALA A 4 -10.21 33.46 -35.64
CA ALA A 4 -9.31 33.35 -34.49
C ALA A 4 -10.00 33.67 -33.14
N MET A 5 -11.05 34.49 -33.18
CA MET A 5 -11.88 34.86 -32.02
C MET A 5 -12.70 33.69 -31.46
N GLU A 6 -13.07 32.71 -32.31
CA GLU A 6 -13.86 31.53 -31.90
C GLU A 6 -13.00 30.43 -31.28
N VAL A 7 -11.72 30.35 -31.65
CA VAL A 7 -10.79 29.30 -31.19
C VAL A 7 -10.16 29.65 -29.83
N LEU A 8 -10.01 30.94 -29.55
CA LEU A 8 -9.42 31.47 -28.32
C LEU A 8 -10.12 30.99 -27.03
N PRO A 9 -11.46 31.02 -26.89
CA PRO A 9 -12.13 30.51 -25.70
C PRO A 9 -11.98 28.98 -25.55
N ILE A 10 -11.97 28.23 -26.65
CA ILE A 10 -11.80 26.77 -26.63
C ILE A 10 -10.41 26.42 -26.08
N LEU A 11 -9.36 27.09 -26.58
CA LEU A 11 -8.00 26.92 -26.08
C LEU A 11 -7.86 27.30 -24.60
N ALA A 12 -8.50 28.40 -24.17
CA ALA A 12 -8.49 28.81 -22.77
C ALA A 12 -9.13 27.75 -21.85
N VAL A 13 -10.25 27.16 -22.26
CA VAL A 13 -10.90 26.08 -21.53
C VAL A 13 -10.00 24.83 -21.48
N MET A 14 -9.36 24.46 -22.58
CA MET A 14 -8.44 23.32 -22.61
C MET A 14 -7.26 23.51 -21.66
N ILE A 15 -6.65 24.71 -21.66
CA ILE A 15 -5.54 25.04 -20.76
C ILE A 15 -6.00 25.03 -19.30
N ALA A 16 -7.18 25.58 -19.00
CA ALA A 16 -7.74 25.58 -17.66
C ALA A 16 -7.98 24.15 -17.14
N ILE A 17 -8.54 23.27 -17.98
CA ILE A 17 -8.76 21.86 -17.63
C ILE A 17 -7.42 21.15 -17.41
N ALA A 18 -6.45 21.34 -18.32
CA ALA A 18 -5.13 20.74 -18.18
C ALA A 18 -4.44 21.18 -16.89
N GLY A 19 -4.45 22.48 -16.59
CA GLY A 19 -3.91 23.04 -15.36
C GLY A 19 -4.59 22.49 -14.11
N TYR A 20 -5.93 22.40 -14.11
CA TYR A 20 -6.70 21.84 -13.02
C TYR A 20 -6.36 20.36 -12.78
N LEU A 21 -6.24 19.55 -13.84
CA LEU A 21 -5.88 18.13 -13.74
C LEU A 21 -4.46 17.95 -13.20
N ILE A 22 -3.49 18.72 -13.70
CA ILE A 22 -2.11 18.71 -13.21
C ILE A 22 -2.09 19.05 -11.72
N TRP A 23 -2.76 20.13 -11.32
CA TRP A 23 -2.86 20.56 -9.93
C TRP A 23 -3.52 19.48 -9.04
N THR A 24 -4.62 18.89 -9.50
CA THR A 24 -5.33 17.83 -8.79
C THR A 24 -4.43 16.60 -8.57
N ILE A 25 -3.73 16.14 -9.61
CA ILE A 25 -2.83 14.99 -9.52
C ILE A 25 -1.65 15.27 -8.60
N THR A 26 -1.04 16.45 -8.71
CA THR A 26 0.08 16.84 -7.85
C THR A 26 -0.35 16.99 -6.39
N ASN A 27 -1.52 17.56 -6.12
CA ASN A 27 -2.05 17.68 -4.76
C ASN A 27 -2.34 16.31 -4.13
N ILE A 28 -2.90 15.36 -4.89
CA ILE A 28 -3.08 13.96 -4.45
C ILE A 28 -1.72 13.31 -4.16
N ARG A 29 -0.74 13.47 -5.05
CA ARG A 29 0.61 12.91 -4.85
C ARG A 29 1.30 13.51 -3.64
N GLN A 30 1.23 14.83 -3.45
CA GLN A 30 1.79 15.51 -2.29
C GLN A 30 1.13 15.05 -0.99
N ARG A 31 -0.19 14.85 -0.98
CA ARG A 31 -0.89 14.28 0.17
C ARG A 31 -0.45 12.85 0.49
N ARG A 32 -0.23 12.01 -0.53
CA ARG A 32 0.30 10.65 -0.36
C ARG A 32 1.76 10.64 0.11
N LEU A 33 2.60 11.52 -0.43
CA LEU A 33 3.99 11.67 -0.01
C LEU A 33 4.09 12.21 1.41
N LYS A 34 3.24 13.15 1.79
CA LYS A 34 3.13 13.65 3.16
C LYS A 34 2.68 12.53 4.11
N PHE A 35 1.70 11.72 3.72
CA PHE A 35 1.30 10.54 4.49
C PHE A 35 2.40 9.48 4.58
N ALA A 36 3.18 9.26 3.51
CA ALA A 36 4.34 8.35 3.56
C ALA A 36 5.50 8.92 4.39
N ALA A 37 5.66 10.24 4.42
CA ALA A 37 6.67 10.92 5.23
C ALA A 37 6.28 11.02 6.72
N GLU A 38 4.99 11.16 7.02
CA GLU A 38 4.44 11.23 8.39
C GLU A 38 4.06 9.85 8.96
N GLY A 39 3.81 8.87 8.09
CA GLY A 39 3.18 7.59 8.42
C GLY A 39 3.87 6.37 7.80
N GLY A 40 5.14 6.50 7.43
CA GLY A 40 6.05 5.37 7.54
C GLY A 40 6.37 5.17 9.01
N ASP A 41 5.39 4.71 9.79
CA ASP A 41 5.68 4.08 11.08
C ASP A 41 6.80 3.10 10.77
N SER A 42 7.94 3.33 11.42
CA SER A 42 9.12 2.51 11.18
C SER A 42 8.67 1.12 11.52
N TYR A 43 8.38 0.27 10.53
CA TYR A 43 7.99 -1.09 10.78
C TYR A 43 9.20 -1.74 11.45
N ARG A 44 9.20 -1.70 12.79
CA ARG A 44 10.32 -2.14 13.63
C ARG A 44 10.38 -3.65 13.70
N GLY A 45 9.42 -4.36 13.11
CA GLY A 45 9.23 -5.80 13.28
C GLY A 45 8.82 -6.17 14.71
N GLU A 46 8.56 -5.19 15.57
CA GLU A 46 8.06 -5.44 16.92
C GLU A 46 6.59 -5.83 16.82
N ALA A 47 6.29 -7.07 17.20
CA ALA A 47 4.91 -7.53 17.30
C ALA A 47 4.15 -6.63 18.26
N LYS A 48 2.97 -6.14 17.84
CA LYS A 48 2.11 -5.27 18.65
C LYS A 48 1.73 -5.90 20.00
N GLN A 49 1.71 -7.23 20.07
CA GLN A 49 1.45 -8.03 21.26
C GLN A 49 2.40 -9.24 21.30
N PRO A 50 3.64 -9.06 21.80
CA PRO A 50 4.64 -10.13 21.79
C PRO A 50 4.25 -11.30 22.70
N GLU A 51 3.54 -11.02 23.80
CA GLU A 51 3.09 -12.03 24.76
C GLU A 51 2.15 -13.07 24.14
N ALA A 52 1.30 -12.64 23.18
CA ALA A 52 0.37 -13.52 22.48
C ALA A 52 1.08 -14.50 21.52
N LEU A 53 2.33 -14.21 21.14
CA LEU A 53 3.14 -15.04 20.25
C LEU A 53 4.10 -15.97 21.00
N MET A 54 4.11 -15.93 22.34
CA MET A 54 4.98 -16.78 23.16
C MET A 54 4.60 -18.26 23.12
N LYS A 55 3.36 -18.57 22.75
CA LYS A 55 2.89 -19.94 22.54
C LYS A 55 2.18 -20.00 21.19
N PRO A 56 2.54 -20.94 20.30
CA PRO A 56 1.79 -21.15 19.07
C PRO A 56 0.37 -21.57 19.42
N ASN A 57 -0.61 -21.02 18.70
CA ASN A 57 -1.98 -21.48 18.76
C ASN A 57 -2.16 -22.75 17.91
N GLU A 58 -3.32 -23.38 18.03
CA GLU A 58 -3.64 -24.63 17.32
C GLU A 58 -3.50 -24.48 15.79
N GLU A 59 -3.98 -23.37 15.24
CA GLU A 59 -3.83 -23.06 13.80
C GLU A 59 -2.36 -22.93 13.36
N ALA A 60 -1.50 -22.31 14.18
CA ALA A 60 -0.07 -22.22 13.88
C ALA A 60 0.62 -23.59 13.94
N LEU A 61 0.17 -24.49 14.81
CA LEU A 61 0.69 -25.85 14.88
C LEU A 61 0.29 -26.67 13.65
N GLU A 62 -0.95 -26.53 13.19
CA GLU A 62 -1.45 -27.18 11.97
C GLU A 62 -0.67 -26.72 10.74
N GLN A 63 -0.51 -25.40 10.56
CA GLN A 63 0.27 -24.82 9.46
C GLN A 63 1.75 -25.25 9.52
N MET A 64 2.33 -25.36 10.72
CA MET A 64 3.69 -25.85 10.87
C MET A 64 3.83 -27.32 10.43
N GLY A 65 2.82 -28.15 10.67
CA GLY A 65 2.77 -29.52 10.18
C GLY A 65 2.78 -29.61 8.65
N GLU A 66 1.95 -28.82 7.98
CA GLU A 66 1.92 -28.76 6.52
C GLU A 66 3.28 -28.34 5.94
N LEU A 67 3.95 -27.37 6.58
CA LEU A 67 5.27 -26.91 6.15
C LEU A 67 6.36 -27.95 6.37
N LEU A 68 6.31 -28.69 7.48
CA LEU A 68 7.25 -29.76 7.76
C LEU A 68 7.07 -30.92 6.77
N GLU A 69 5.83 -31.32 6.48
CA GLU A 69 5.51 -32.36 5.51
C GLU A 69 6.03 -32.00 4.10
N GLN A 70 5.86 -30.75 3.67
CA GLN A 70 6.43 -30.24 2.42
C GLN A 70 7.95 -30.31 2.37
N ALA A 71 8.61 -30.15 3.52
CA ALA A 71 10.06 -30.27 3.66
C ALA A 71 10.55 -31.73 3.84
N GLY A 72 9.63 -32.71 3.87
CA GLY A 72 9.95 -34.11 4.14
C GLY A 72 10.34 -34.38 5.60
N LEU A 73 9.95 -33.49 6.52
CA LEU A 73 10.18 -33.59 7.95
C LEU A 73 8.85 -33.89 8.67
N SER A 74 8.91 -34.54 9.82
CA SER A 74 7.75 -34.75 10.69
C SER A 74 7.97 -34.07 12.03
N PHE A 75 6.87 -33.82 12.76
CA PHE A 75 6.98 -33.45 14.16
C PHE A 75 7.77 -34.53 14.93
N PRO A 76 8.68 -34.13 15.83
CA PRO A 76 9.30 -35.07 16.75
C PRO A 76 8.22 -35.64 17.68
N GLU A 77 8.22 -36.96 17.85
CA GLU A 77 7.37 -37.60 18.87
C GLU A 77 7.85 -37.13 20.26
N GLU A 78 6.95 -36.56 21.05
CA GLU A 78 7.24 -36.16 22.43
C GLU A 78 7.43 -37.44 23.27
N GLU A 79 8.60 -37.61 23.92
CA GLU A 79 8.86 -38.66 24.93
C GLU A 79 8.06 -38.44 26.22
#